data_AF-A0A9P0CWM0-F1
#
_entry.id   AF-A0A9P0CWM0-F1
#
_cell.length_a   1.000
_cell.length_b   1.000
_cell.length_c   1.000
_cell.angle_alpha   90.00
_cell.angle_beta   90.00
_cell.angle_gamma   90.00
#
_symmetry.space_group_name_H-M   'P 1'
#
loop_
_entity.id
_entity.type
_entity.pdbx_description
1 polymer ?
#
loop_
_entity_poly.entity_id
_entity_poly.type
_entity_poly.pdbx_seq_one_letter_code
_entity_poly.pdbx_strand_id
1 'polypeptide(L)'
;MSKLYHANQFETAFIPSMIGNYEVPRYFCDMPKTRINGTEIISNNRGYILPGGPRPKDHTIGGHFIGTWHMPKHLNRKTCNMLNGSDVARQKLIECREKAKLTAQQIKAIAERKARKEERELIKLLKMKQKRIEKILKEGGQLCPIHDIHVTYI
;
A
#
# COMPACT_ATOMS: atom_id res chain seq x y z
N MET A 1 5.13 -22.29 9.66
CA MET A 1 6.12 -21.54 8.86
C MET A 1 6.79 -20.50 9.73
N SER A 2 8.12 -20.45 9.73
CA SER A 2 8.91 -19.42 10.42
C SER A 2 9.01 -18.14 9.58
N LYS A 3 9.25 -17.01 10.26
CA LYS A 3 9.59 -15.70 9.68
C LYS A 3 10.94 -15.26 10.23
N LEU A 4 11.78 -14.68 9.37
CA LEU A 4 12.99 -13.97 9.77
C LEU A 4 12.63 -12.48 9.89
N TYR A 5 13.08 -11.83 10.95
CA TYR A 5 12.96 -10.39 11.15
C TYR A 5 14.34 -9.76 11.15
N HIS A 6 14.42 -8.51 10.70
CA HIS A 6 15.67 -7.77 10.60
C HIS A 6 16.36 -7.61 11.94
N ALA A 7 17.61 -8.04 12.03
CA ALA A 7 18.44 -7.99 13.24
C ALA A 7 19.29 -6.71 13.34
N ASN A 8 18.93 -5.67 12.58
CA ASN A 8 19.65 -4.39 12.52
C ASN A 8 21.15 -4.58 12.24
N GLN A 9 22.00 -4.41 13.26
CA GLN A 9 23.44 -4.44 13.15
C GLN A 9 24.00 -5.81 12.74
N PHE A 10 23.26 -6.89 13.02
CA PHE A 10 23.72 -8.26 12.76
C PHE A 10 23.17 -8.85 11.45
N GLU A 11 22.34 -8.11 10.70
CA GLU A 11 21.69 -8.64 9.49
C GLU A 11 22.70 -9.08 8.42
N THR A 12 23.81 -8.35 8.31
CA THR A 12 24.82 -8.53 7.26
C THR A 12 25.38 -9.94 7.20
N ALA A 13 25.59 -10.59 8.35
CA ALA A 13 26.11 -11.96 8.43
C ALA A 13 25.08 -13.01 7.98
N PHE A 14 23.79 -12.69 8.02
CA PHE A 14 22.70 -13.60 7.67
C PHE A 14 22.14 -13.38 6.26
N ILE A 15 22.73 -12.46 5.48
CA ILE A 15 22.36 -12.27 4.09
C ILE A 15 22.65 -13.57 3.32
N PRO A 16 21.72 -14.06 2.48
CA PRO A 16 21.89 -15.31 1.73
C PRO A 16 23.22 -15.41 0.97
N SER A 17 23.71 -14.29 0.42
CA SER A 17 25.00 -14.24 -0.27
C SER A 17 26.20 -14.48 0.67
N MET A 18 26.15 -14.01 1.91
CA MET A 18 27.21 -14.22 2.91
C MET A 18 27.22 -15.64 3.46
N ILE A 19 26.03 -16.26 3.58
CA ILE A 19 25.89 -17.67 3.98
C ILE A 19 26.36 -18.63 2.86
N GLY A 20 26.57 -18.12 1.64
CA GLY A 20 26.89 -18.96 0.48
C GLY A 20 25.68 -19.68 -0.10
N ASN A 21 24.48 -19.12 0.07
CA ASN A 21 23.28 -19.61 -0.60
C ASN A 21 23.29 -19.14 -2.07
N TYR A 22 23.40 -20.10 -2.99
CA TYR A 22 23.39 -19.86 -4.46
C TYR A 22 22.00 -19.99 -5.09
N GLU A 23 20.97 -20.31 -4.29
CA GLU A 23 19.58 -20.37 -4.75
C GLU A 23 18.90 -19.00 -4.67
N VAL A 24 17.70 -18.89 -5.25
CA VAL A 24 16.88 -17.68 -5.10
C VAL A 24 16.39 -17.60 -3.66
N PRO A 25 16.78 -16.57 -2.88
CA PRO A 25 16.42 -16.51 -1.48
C PRO A 25 14.91 -16.29 -1.31
N ARG A 26 14.37 -16.90 -0.27
CA ARG A 26 12.97 -16.70 0.10
C ARG A 26 12.78 -15.25 0.55
N TYR A 27 11.82 -14.55 -0.04
CA TYR A 27 11.43 -13.21 0.41
C TYR A 27 10.87 -13.24 1.84
N PHE A 28 11.39 -12.38 2.72
CA PHE A 28 10.87 -12.14 4.06
C PHE A 28 10.54 -10.65 4.24
N CYS A 29 9.70 -10.34 5.24
CA CYS A 29 9.44 -8.95 5.60
C CYS A 29 10.52 -8.50 6.58
N ASP A 30 11.34 -7.52 6.18
CA ASP A 30 12.48 -7.08 6.98
C ASP A 30 12.04 -6.50 8.33
N MET A 31 11.07 -5.58 8.36
CA MET A 31 10.67 -4.92 9.60
C MET A 31 9.32 -5.44 10.14
N PRO A 32 9.22 -5.88 11.41
CA PRO A 32 7.93 -6.09 12.04
C PRO A 32 7.16 -4.77 12.12
N LYS A 33 5.86 -4.80 11.85
CA LYS A 33 4.98 -3.63 11.99
C LYS A 33 4.53 -3.48 13.44
N THR A 34 4.43 -2.24 13.90
CA THR A 34 3.86 -1.93 15.22
C THR A 34 2.42 -2.46 15.31
N ARG A 35 2.12 -3.20 16.37
CA ARG A 35 0.78 -3.75 16.62
C ARG A 35 -0.03 -2.75 17.45
N ILE A 36 -1.24 -2.43 17.01
CA ILE A 36 -2.14 -1.49 17.70
C ILE A 36 -3.15 -2.24 18.61
N ASN A 37 -3.55 -3.45 18.23
CA ASN A 37 -4.65 -4.18 18.86
C ASN A 37 -4.16 -5.35 19.73
N GLY A 38 -4.99 -5.79 20.67
CA GLY A 38 -4.75 -6.98 21.50
C GLY A 38 -4.75 -8.30 20.71
N THR A 39 -4.33 -9.39 21.36
CA THR A 39 -4.33 -10.76 20.81
C THR A 39 -5.64 -11.47 21.09
N GLU A 40 -6.26 -12.01 20.04
CA GLU A 40 -7.43 -12.89 20.14
C GLU A 40 -7.00 -14.36 20.11
N ILE A 41 -7.70 -15.20 20.88
CA ILE A 41 -7.45 -16.64 20.92
C ILE A 41 -8.12 -17.29 19.71
N ILE A 42 -7.30 -17.87 18.83
CA ILE A 42 -7.76 -18.49 17.57
C ILE A 42 -7.90 -20.01 17.64
N SER A 43 -7.41 -20.64 18.71
CA SER A 43 -7.32 -22.10 18.85
C SER A 43 -7.83 -22.58 20.21
N ASN A 44 -8.30 -23.82 20.25
CA ASN A 44 -8.64 -24.49 21.51
C ASN A 44 -7.39 -25.03 22.23
N ASN A 45 -7.58 -25.55 23.44
CA ASN A 45 -6.50 -26.12 24.27
C ASN A 45 -5.80 -27.35 23.66
N ARG A 46 -6.36 -27.92 22.58
CA ARG A 46 -5.77 -29.05 21.84
C ARG A 46 -5.04 -28.60 20.57
N GLY A 47 -5.02 -27.30 20.28
CA GLY A 47 -4.40 -26.72 19.07
C GLY A 47 -5.29 -26.71 17.83
N TYR A 48 -6.57 -27.10 17.92
CA TYR A 48 -7.50 -26.96 16.79
C TYR A 48 -7.97 -25.51 16.63
N ILE A 49 -8.01 -25.04 15.39
CA ILE A 49 -8.50 -23.70 15.04
C ILE A 49 -10.02 -23.64 15.24
N LEU A 50 -10.50 -22.64 15.97
CA LEU A 50 -11.92 -22.43 16.24
C LEU A 50 -12.74 -22.30 14.94
N PRO A 51 -14.01 -22.77 14.92
CA PRO A 51 -14.89 -22.55 13.77
C PRO A 51 -15.10 -21.05 13.57
N GLY A 52 -14.92 -20.57 12.33
CA GLY A 52 -14.95 -19.14 12.01
C GLY A 52 -13.60 -18.40 12.09
N GLY A 53 -12.56 -19.03 12.65
CA GLY A 53 -11.21 -18.50 12.59
C GLY A 53 -10.67 -18.40 11.16
N PRO A 54 -9.72 -17.50 10.88
CA PRO A 54 -9.13 -17.35 9.55
C PRO A 54 -8.43 -18.65 9.14
N ARG A 55 -8.94 -19.29 8.10
CA ARG A 55 -8.32 -20.47 7.49
C ARG A 55 -7.84 -20.13 6.08
N PRO A 56 -6.63 -20.53 5.69
CA PRO A 56 -6.22 -20.44 4.28
C PRO A 56 -7.18 -21.30 3.45
N LYS A 57 -7.75 -20.71 2.39
CA LYS A 57 -8.72 -21.39 1.51
C LYS A 57 -8.07 -22.53 0.70
N ASP A 58 -6.83 -22.32 0.24
CA ASP A 58 -6.19 -23.17 -0.77
C ASP A 58 -4.83 -23.76 -0.33
N HIS A 59 -4.46 -23.57 0.94
CA HIS A 59 -3.15 -23.97 1.45
C HIS A 59 -3.36 -24.81 2.71
N THR A 60 -3.78 -26.04 2.51
CA THR A 60 -3.66 -27.09 3.52
C THR A 60 -2.19 -27.24 3.93
N ILE A 61 -1.97 -27.85 5.09
CA ILE A 61 -0.65 -28.12 5.68
C ILE A 61 0.30 -28.84 4.69
N GLY A 62 -0.22 -29.46 3.63
CA GLY A 62 0.52 -30.14 2.56
C GLY A 62 0.69 -29.37 1.24
N GLY A 63 0.26 -28.11 1.11
CA GLY A 63 0.42 -27.33 -0.12
C GLY A 63 -0.39 -27.87 -1.32
N HIS A 64 0.09 -27.61 -2.55
CA HIS A 64 -0.50 -28.16 -3.79
C HIS A 64 -0.06 -29.61 -4.02
N PHE A 65 -0.35 -30.48 -3.07
CA PHE A 65 -0.02 -31.89 -3.17
C PHE A 65 -0.97 -32.60 -4.13
N ILE A 66 -0.41 -33.32 -5.10
CA ILE A 66 -1.12 -34.28 -5.92
C ILE A 66 -0.69 -35.68 -5.47
N GLY A 67 -1.66 -36.55 -5.17
CA GLY A 67 -1.37 -37.92 -4.78
C GLY A 67 -0.65 -38.68 -5.88
N THR A 68 0.20 -39.65 -5.50
CA THR A 68 1.06 -40.41 -6.42
C THR A 68 0.31 -41.00 -7.62
N TRP A 69 -0.89 -41.54 -7.40
CA TRP A 69 -1.74 -42.12 -8.45
C TRP A 69 -2.48 -41.11 -9.32
N HIS A 70 -2.54 -39.84 -8.90
CA HIS A 70 -3.20 -38.76 -9.62
C HIS A 70 -2.19 -37.90 -10.41
N MET A 71 -0.89 -38.21 -10.33
CA MET A 71 0.14 -37.48 -11.03
C MET A 71 0.10 -37.79 -12.53
N PRO A 72 0.20 -36.78 -13.42
CA PRO A 72 0.23 -37.04 -14.84
C PRO A 72 1.48 -37.86 -15.21
N LYS A 73 1.35 -38.72 -16.23
CA LYS A 73 2.45 -39.57 -16.73
C LYS A 73 3.69 -38.76 -17.12
N HIS A 74 3.51 -37.52 -17.57
CA HIS A 74 4.59 -36.60 -17.92
C HIS A 74 4.42 -35.27 -17.17
N LEU A 75 5.50 -34.81 -16.56
CA LEU A 75 5.56 -33.53 -15.86
C LEU A 75 5.91 -32.41 -16.85
N ASN A 76 4.92 -31.58 -17.15
CA ASN A 76 5.10 -30.37 -17.94
C ASN A 76 5.51 -29.19 -17.03
N ARG A 77 6.16 -28.17 -17.59
CA ARG A 77 6.51 -26.96 -16.82
C ARG A 77 5.31 -26.28 -16.18
N LYS A 78 4.14 -26.32 -16.85
CA LYS A 78 2.87 -25.83 -16.28
C LYS A 78 2.45 -26.63 -15.04
N THR A 79 2.54 -27.96 -15.08
CA THR A 79 2.18 -28.80 -13.93
C THR A 79 3.16 -28.60 -12.78
N CYS A 80 4.46 -28.44 -13.06
CA CYS A 80 5.46 -28.13 -12.03
C CYS A 80 5.22 -26.76 -11.39
N ASN A 81 4.89 -25.74 -12.18
CA ASN A 81 4.59 -24.40 -11.66
C ASN A 81 3.34 -24.38 -10.77
N MET A 82 2.32 -25.15 -11.14
CA MET A 82 1.11 -25.33 -10.34
C MET A 82 1.43 -26.04 -9.01
N LEU A 83 2.15 -27.16 -9.04
CA LEU A 83 2.57 -27.93 -7.86
C LEU A 83 3.46 -27.11 -6.91
N ASN A 84 4.39 -26.33 -7.46
CA ASN A 84 5.24 -25.43 -6.68
C ASN A 84 4.48 -24.21 -6.13
N GLY A 85 3.22 -24.00 -6.53
CA GLY A 85 2.42 -22.83 -6.14
C GLY A 85 2.91 -21.52 -6.77
N SER A 86 3.83 -21.56 -7.74
CA SER A 86 4.36 -20.36 -8.39
C SER A 86 3.29 -19.65 -9.22
N ASP A 87 2.35 -20.40 -9.80
CA ASP A 87 1.24 -19.82 -10.55
C ASP A 87 0.30 -19.03 -9.63
N VAL A 88 -0.01 -19.56 -8.45
CA VAL A 88 -0.81 -18.87 -7.42
C VAL A 88 -0.07 -17.64 -6.89
N ALA A 89 1.23 -17.76 -6.63
CA ALA A 89 2.06 -16.63 -6.21
C ALA A 89 2.08 -15.52 -7.28
N ARG A 90 2.19 -15.90 -8.57
CA ARG A 90 2.15 -14.96 -9.70
C ARG A 90 0.80 -14.24 -9.79
N GLN A 91 -0.31 -14.95 -9.65
CA GLN A 91 -1.64 -14.35 -9.62
C GLN A 91 -1.78 -13.35 -8.48
N LYS A 92 -1.36 -13.72 -7.25
CA LYS A 92 -1.35 -12.81 -6.10
C LYS A 92 -0.50 -11.56 -6.35
N LEU A 93 0.66 -11.69 -7.00
CA LEU A 93 1.49 -10.53 -7.35
C LEU A 93 0.80 -9.60 -8.34
N ILE A 94 0.11 -10.15 -9.34
CA ILE A 94 -0.68 -9.36 -10.30
C ILE A 94 -1.81 -8.62 -9.56
N GLU A 95 -2.57 -9.31 -8.73
CA GLU A 95 -3.63 -8.69 -7.92
C GLU A 95 -3.10 -7.58 -7.00
N CYS A 96 -1.97 -7.82 -6.33
CA CYS A 96 -1.32 -6.82 -5.49
C CYS A 96 -0.90 -5.58 -6.31
N ARG A 97 -0.37 -5.79 -7.52
CA ARG A 97 0.02 -4.70 -8.42
C ARG A 97 -1.19 -3.89 -8.89
N GLU A 98 -2.30 -4.55 -9.21
CA GLU A 98 -3.56 -3.89 -9.59
C GLU A 98 -4.15 -3.10 -8.43
N LYS A 99 -4.22 -3.69 -7.23
CA LYS A 99 -4.65 -2.99 -6.01
C LYS A 99 -3.79 -1.76 -5.76
N ALA A 100 -2.46 -1.87 -5.86
CA ALA A 100 -1.55 -0.74 -5.69
C ALA A 100 -1.83 0.41 -6.70
N LYS A 101 -2.10 0.07 -7.97
CA LYS A 101 -2.49 1.06 -8.99
C LYS A 101 -3.80 1.76 -8.62
N LEU A 102 -4.81 0.99 -8.21
CA LEU A 102 -6.11 1.53 -7.80
C LEU A 102 -5.97 2.47 -6.60
N THR A 103 -5.21 2.08 -5.57
CA THR A 103 -4.95 2.93 -4.40
C THR A 103 -4.23 4.22 -4.80
N ALA A 104 -3.25 4.15 -5.71
CA ALA A 104 -2.55 5.34 -6.21
C ALA A 104 -3.49 6.29 -6.97
N GLN A 105 -4.40 5.76 -7.80
CA GLN A 105 -5.41 6.55 -8.50
C GLN A 105 -6.39 7.21 -7.52
N GLN A 106 -6.84 6.48 -6.49
CA GLN A 106 -7.71 7.01 -5.45
C GLN A 106 -7.02 8.15 -4.67
N ILE A 107 -5.76 7.97 -4.29
CA ILE A 107 -4.97 9.01 -3.60
C ILE A 107 -4.85 10.27 -4.46
N LYS A 108 -4.55 10.12 -5.76
CA LYS A 108 -4.50 11.25 -6.70
C LYS A 108 -5.84 11.98 -6.80
N ALA A 109 -6.93 11.25 -6.97
CA ALA A 109 -8.27 11.83 -7.06
C ALA A 109 -8.68 12.57 -5.77
N ILE A 110 -8.28 12.06 -4.60
CA ILE A 110 -8.51 12.73 -3.31
C ILE A 110 -7.71 14.04 -3.24
N ALA A 111 -6.44 14.02 -3.67
CA ALA A 111 -5.58 15.21 -3.69
C ALA A 111 -6.15 16.30 -4.63
N GLU A 112 -6.56 15.93 -5.84
CA GLU A 112 -7.18 16.86 -6.80
C GLU A 112 -8.48 17.47 -6.26
N ARG A 113 -9.31 16.66 -5.57
CA ARG A 113 -10.54 17.15 -4.92
C ARG A 113 -10.24 18.15 -3.81
N LYS A 114 -9.17 17.96 -3.03
CA LYS A 114 -8.72 18.92 -2.02
C LYS A 114 -8.25 20.23 -2.66
N ALA A 115 -7.38 20.15 -3.67
CA ALA A 115 -6.91 21.32 -4.42
C ALA A 115 -8.06 22.16 -5.01
N ARG A 116 -9.05 21.52 -5.65
CA ARG A 116 -10.23 22.24 -6.18
C ARG A 116 -11.07 22.92 -5.09
N LYS A 117 -11.11 22.37 -3.87
CA LYS A 117 -11.81 23.01 -2.74
C LYS A 117 -11.03 24.24 -2.26
N GLU A 118 -9.73 24.11 -2.07
CA GLU A 118 -8.83 25.20 -1.66
C GLU A 118 -8.88 26.36 -2.66
N GLU A 119 -8.81 26.06 -3.97
CA GLU A 119 -8.91 27.07 -5.03
C GLU A 119 -10.25 27.82 -4.99
N ARG A 120 -11.37 27.11 -4.79
CA ARG A 120 -12.69 27.72 -4.66
C ARG A 120 -12.81 28.64 -3.45
N GLU A 121 -12.19 28.29 -2.33
CA GLU A 121 -12.16 29.14 -1.14
C GLU A 121 -11.32 30.40 -1.37
N LEU A 122 -10.17 30.26 -2.01
CA LEU A 122 -9.30 31.39 -2.41
C LEU A 122 -10.04 32.36 -3.33
N ILE A 123 -10.73 31.85 -4.36
CA ILE A 123 -11.53 32.66 -5.28
C ILE A 123 -12.65 33.41 -4.54
N LYS A 124 -13.35 32.75 -3.59
CA LYS A 124 -14.38 33.42 -2.77
C LYS A 124 -13.78 34.57 -1.96
N LEU A 125 -12.61 34.36 -1.37
CA LEU A 125 -11.91 35.33 -0.54
C LEU A 125 -11.47 36.56 -1.37
N LEU A 126 -10.93 36.33 -2.56
CA LEU A 126 -10.56 37.39 -3.51
C LEU A 126 -11.78 38.21 -3.95
N LYS A 127 -12.90 37.55 -4.29
CA LYS A 127 -14.15 38.25 -4.64
C LYS A 127 -14.69 39.09 -3.48
N MET A 128 -14.60 38.60 -2.24
CA MET A 128 -14.99 39.40 -1.07
C MET A 128 -14.10 40.62 -0.86
N LYS A 129 -12.77 40.48 -1.08
CA LYS A 129 -11.83 41.60 -1.04
C LYS A 129 -12.13 42.65 -2.12
N GLN A 130 -12.35 42.22 -3.36
CA GLN A 130 -12.71 43.11 -4.48
C GLN A 130 -13.98 43.90 -4.19
N LYS A 131 -15.05 43.25 -3.74
CA LYS A 131 -16.30 43.93 -3.35
C LYS A 131 -16.09 44.96 -2.24
N ARG A 132 -15.21 44.68 -1.27
CA ARG A 132 -14.83 45.63 -0.22
C ARG A 132 -14.16 46.88 -0.80
N ILE A 133 -13.22 46.69 -1.73
CA ILE A 133 -12.52 47.80 -2.42
C ILE A 133 -13.52 48.65 -3.22
N GLU A 134 -14.39 48.03 -4.00
CA GLU A 134 -15.43 48.73 -4.77
C GLU A 134 -16.39 49.53 -3.90
N LYS A 135 -16.72 49.02 -2.71
CA LYS A 135 -17.56 49.73 -1.73
C LYS A 135 -16.85 50.98 -1.19
N ILE A 136 -15.57 50.87 -0.83
CA ILE A 136 -14.74 51.99 -0.35
C ILE A 136 -14.68 53.10 -1.41
N LEU A 137 -14.49 52.74 -2.68
CA LEU A 137 -14.46 53.69 -3.80
C LEU A 137 -15.79 54.41 -4.02
N LYS A 138 -16.93 53.70 -3.87
CA LYS A 138 -18.28 54.31 -4.03
C LYS A 138 -18.65 55.26 -2.89
N GLU A 139 -18.16 55.03 -1.68
CA GLU A 139 -18.42 55.87 -0.50
C GLU A 139 -17.54 57.14 -0.45
N GLY A 140 -16.73 57.40 -1.48
CA GLY A 140 -15.90 58.60 -1.60
C GLY A 140 -14.59 58.55 -0.79
N GLY A 141 -14.23 57.39 -0.23
CA GLY A 141 -12.97 57.21 0.49
C GLY A 141 -11.78 57.11 -0.47
N GLN A 142 -10.80 58.03 -0.37
CA GLN A 142 -9.51 57.86 -1.03
C GLN A 142 -8.83 56.57 -0.53
N LEU A 143 -8.53 55.65 -1.44
CA LEU A 143 -7.68 54.49 -1.14
C LEU A 143 -6.28 55.01 -0.78
N CYS A 144 -5.73 54.54 0.34
CA CYS A 144 -4.38 54.94 0.77
C CYS A 144 -3.36 54.59 -0.33
N PRO A 145 -2.39 55.48 -0.67
CA PRO A 145 -1.50 55.37 -1.84
C PRO A 145 -0.56 54.15 -1.86
N ILE A 146 -0.61 53.30 -0.84
CA ILE A 146 0.19 52.08 -0.73
C ILE A 146 -0.41 50.93 -1.58
N HIS A 147 -1.69 51.00 -1.99
CA HIS A 147 -2.36 49.91 -2.71
C HIS A 147 -2.19 49.93 -4.25
N ASP A 148 -1.61 50.97 -4.83
CA ASP A 148 -1.47 51.14 -6.30
C ASP A 148 -0.10 50.73 -6.87
N ILE A 149 0.79 50.13 -6.08
CA ILE A 149 2.08 49.69 -6.61
C ILE A 149 1.88 48.39 -7.39
N HIS A 150 1.55 48.52 -8.67
CA HIS A 150 1.77 47.49 -9.68
C HIS A 150 3.26 47.19 -9.74
N VAL A 151 3.68 46.10 -9.10
CA VAL A 151 5.05 45.57 -9.22
C VAL A 151 5.19 44.99 -10.63
N THR A 152 5.68 45.81 -11.55
CA THR A 152 6.28 45.35 -12.80
C THR A 152 7.66 44.78 -12.47
N TYR A 153 7.81 43.46 -12.56
CA TYR A 153 9.12 42.82 -12.50
C TYR A 153 9.88 43.11 -13.81
N ILE A 154 11.08 43.70 -13.69
CA ILE A 154 12.13 43.76 -14.72
C ILE A 154 12.99 42.50 -14.58
#